data_AF-A0A841FGJ6-F1
#
_entry.id   AF-A0A841FGJ6-F1
#
_cell.length_a   1.000
_cell.length_b   1.000
_cell.length_c   1.000
_cell.angle_alpha   90.00
_cell.angle_beta   90.00
_cell.angle_gamma   90.00
#
_symmetry.space_group_name_H-M   'P 1'
#
loop_
_entity.id
_entity.type
_entity.pdbx_description
1 polymer ?
#
loop_
_entity_poly.entity_id
_entity_poly.type
_entity_poly.pdbx_seq_one_letter_code
_entity_poly.pdbx_strand_id
1 'polypeptide(L)'
;MVSSVFIRDMQVRLFEGRKAPLALPDLIRFHKDLLAGTSIQYDAELLQASCNNAYHEMSVELLEETGLYRMIPEVDVLLLAHNFPNSRPDISVVNYLMNRYQGQFISFAVNDLGFGAPFAALHMLQHYLNREGYAKGMLLVMDQTSFPYKIDELASTAGPDTAAAIYLDRMTGSGPALLGVDMQYAENSIKDTAGLVLDRLVRAADVHRSRISLLIHPDLKELCQDAQWYRECQSENCYDPSHWSAAPFFSLQQMLGETDSGEYICLMHLEKTDSFIHGLMIRT
;
A
#
# COMPACT_ATOMS: atom_id res chain seq x y z
N MET A 1 5.39 21.93 -16.19
CA MET A 1 6.36 20.91 -15.72
C MET A 1 5.73 20.27 -14.50
N VAL A 2 5.38 18.98 -14.56
CA VAL A 2 4.86 18.28 -13.37
C VAL A 2 5.99 18.30 -12.34
N SER A 3 5.73 18.77 -11.12
CA SER A 3 6.80 18.81 -10.12
C SER A 3 7.12 17.39 -9.70
N SER A 4 8.41 17.04 -9.67
CA SER A 4 8.84 15.69 -9.33
C SER A 4 8.65 15.47 -7.83
N VAL A 5 7.94 14.40 -7.48
CA VAL A 5 7.79 13.91 -6.11
C VAL A 5 8.82 12.78 -5.92
N PHE A 6 9.61 12.83 -4.85
CA PHE A 6 10.68 11.87 -4.62
C PHE A 6 10.41 11.04 -3.37
N ILE A 7 10.65 9.74 -3.47
CA ILE A 7 10.68 8.81 -2.34
C ILE A 7 11.98 9.08 -1.58
N ARG A 8 11.86 9.62 -0.37
CA ARG A 8 12.98 9.93 0.51
C ARG A 8 13.42 8.72 1.30
N ASP A 9 12.42 7.98 1.76
CA ASP A 9 12.59 6.81 2.59
C ASP A 9 11.35 5.94 2.45
N MET A 10 11.55 4.63 2.49
CA MET A 10 10.50 3.63 2.41
C MET A 10 10.89 2.45 3.28
N GLN A 11 9.98 2.08 4.17
CA GLN A 11 10.19 1.03 5.15
C GLN A 11 9.00 0.09 5.13
N VAL A 12 9.27 -1.19 5.24
CA VAL A 12 8.26 -2.26 5.27
C VAL A 12 8.53 -3.18 6.44
N ARG A 13 7.48 -3.80 6.97
CA ARG A 13 7.63 -4.70 8.11
C ARG A 13 6.52 -5.75 8.21
N LEU A 14 6.93 -6.96 8.57
CA LEU A 14 6.06 -8.06 8.96
C LEU A 14 5.88 -8.07 10.48
N PHE A 15 4.66 -8.34 10.93
CA PHE A 15 4.28 -8.42 12.34
C PHE A 15 3.72 -9.82 12.62
N GLU A 16 4.60 -10.72 13.06
CA GLU A 16 4.28 -12.14 13.31
C GLU A 16 4.01 -12.44 14.79
N GLY A 17 4.31 -11.47 15.66
CA GLY A 17 4.15 -11.61 17.11
C GLY A 17 2.67 -11.75 17.48
N ARG A 18 2.34 -12.85 18.18
CA ARG A 18 1.00 -13.04 18.73
C ARG A 18 0.82 -12.28 20.03
N LYS A 19 -0.24 -11.49 20.10
CA LYS A 19 -0.71 -10.80 21.30
C LYS A 19 -2.05 -11.38 21.72
N ALA A 20 -2.33 -11.32 23.02
CA ALA A 20 -3.67 -11.65 23.52
C ALA A 20 -4.69 -10.63 22.95
N PRO A 21 -5.88 -11.08 22.52
CA PRO A 21 -6.94 -10.17 22.13
C PRO A 21 -7.28 -9.20 23.26
N LEU A 22 -7.60 -7.96 22.89
CA LEU A 22 -7.99 -6.98 23.87
C LEU A 22 -9.40 -7.27 24.42
N ALA A 23 -9.47 -7.62 25.71
CA ALA A 23 -10.72 -8.00 26.37
C ALA A 23 -11.51 -6.79 26.89
N LEU A 24 -11.81 -5.80 26.04
CA LEU A 24 -12.70 -4.68 26.39
C LEU A 24 -14.17 -5.05 26.14
N PRO A 25 -15.07 -4.97 27.14
CA PRO A 25 -16.48 -5.33 26.97
C PRO A 25 -17.18 -4.61 25.82
N ASP A 26 -16.93 -3.31 25.66
CA ASP A 26 -17.55 -2.49 24.60
C ASP A 26 -17.03 -2.84 23.21
N LEU A 27 -15.74 -3.20 23.08
CA LEU A 27 -15.17 -3.65 21.81
C LEU A 27 -15.74 -5.01 21.39
N ILE A 28 -15.84 -5.96 22.34
CA ILE A 28 -16.47 -7.27 22.11
C ILE A 28 -17.94 -7.08 21.69
N ARG A 29 -18.67 -6.20 22.38
CA ARG A 29 -20.04 -5.87 22.03
C ARG A 29 -20.12 -5.26 20.63
N PHE A 30 -19.27 -4.30 20.30
CA PHE A 30 -19.21 -3.69 18.97
C PHE A 30 -19.07 -4.76 17.87
N HIS A 31 -18.11 -5.69 18.01
CA HIS A 31 -17.93 -6.75 17.01
C HIS A 31 -19.13 -7.69 16.93
N LYS A 32 -19.77 -8.04 18.05
CA LYS A 32 -21.00 -8.86 18.04
C LYS A 32 -22.17 -8.13 17.39
N ASP A 33 -22.33 -6.84 17.69
CA ASP A 33 -23.38 -5.99 17.12
C ASP A 33 -23.15 -5.78 15.61
N LEU A 34 -21.90 -5.65 15.16
CA LEU A 34 -21.52 -5.56 13.74
C LEU A 34 -21.94 -6.81 12.95
N LEU A 35 -21.84 -8.00 13.56
CA LEU A 35 -22.19 -9.27 12.94
C LEU A 35 -23.68 -9.64 13.13
N ALA A 36 -24.41 -8.90 13.96
CA ALA A 36 -25.79 -9.20 14.30
C ALA A 36 -26.70 -9.15 13.05
N GLY A 37 -27.47 -10.21 12.83
CA GLY A 37 -28.35 -10.35 11.67
C GLY A 37 -27.67 -10.90 10.41
N THR A 38 -26.36 -11.18 10.46
CA THR A 38 -25.65 -11.93 9.42
C THR A 38 -25.58 -13.43 9.76
N SER A 39 -25.13 -14.26 8.82
CA SER A 39 -24.81 -15.66 9.09
C SER A 39 -23.46 -15.85 9.81
N ILE A 40 -22.64 -14.80 9.87
CA ILE A 40 -21.29 -14.82 10.43
C ILE A 40 -21.40 -14.76 11.96
N GLN A 41 -20.64 -15.63 12.64
CA GLN A 41 -20.60 -15.69 14.10
C GLN A 41 -19.31 -15.09 14.63
N TYR A 42 -19.40 -14.43 15.78
CA TYR A 42 -18.23 -14.00 16.53
C TYR A 42 -17.45 -15.23 17.02
N ASP A 43 -16.18 -15.33 16.63
CA ASP A 43 -15.27 -16.42 16.94
C ASP A 43 -14.12 -15.91 17.83
N ALA A 44 -14.24 -16.17 19.14
CA ALA A 44 -13.23 -15.79 20.12
C ALA A 44 -11.95 -16.62 20.02
N GLU A 45 -12.08 -17.89 19.63
CA GLU A 45 -10.96 -18.82 19.54
C GLU A 45 -10.07 -18.47 18.35
N LEU A 46 -10.69 -18.09 17.23
CA LEU A 46 -9.98 -17.55 16.07
C LEU A 46 -9.15 -16.32 16.46
N LEU A 47 -9.78 -15.33 17.09
CA LEU A 47 -9.08 -14.11 17.51
C LEU A 47 -7.92 -14.43 18.47
N GLN A 48 -8.12 -15.38 19.40
CA GLN A 48 -7.08 -15.82 20.34
C GLN A 48 -5.88 -16.50 19.65
N ALA A 49 -6.10 -17.11 18.48
CA ALA A 49 -5.06 -17.75 17.67
C ALA A 49 -4.31 -16.80 16.72
N SER A 50 -4.86 -15.60 16.47
CA SER A 50 -4.31 -14.59 15.57
C SER A 50 -3.22 -13.70 16.21
N CYS A 51 -2.63 -12.81 15.42
CA CYS A 51 -1.56 -11.92 15.87
C CYS A 51 -2.06 -10.76 16.77
N ASN A 52 -3.26 -10.25 16.49
CA ASN A 52 -3.93 -9.15 17.19
C ASN A 52 -3.14 -7.83 17.18
N ASN A 53 -2.41 -7.53 16.10
CA ASN A 53 -1.75 -6.23 15.99
C ASN A 53 -2.76 -5.16 15.56
N ALA A 54 -2.78 -4.05 16.30
CA ALA A 54 -3.59 -2.90 15.95
C ALA A 54 -2.74 -1.87 15.20
N TYR A 55 -3.35 -1.16 14.25
CA TYR A 55 -2.63 -0.23 13.37
C TYR A 55 -1.86 0.87 14.11
N HIS A 56 -2.41 1.39 15.22
CA HIS A 56 -1.70 2.39 16.02
C HIS A 56 -0.41 1.84 16.64
N GLU A 57 -0.37 0.57 17.05
CA GLU A 57 0.85 -0.07 17.56
C GLU A 57 1.83 -0.36 16.42
N MET A 58 1.36 -0.98 15.34
CA MET A 58 2.18 -1.29 14.16
C MET A 58 2.82 -0.02 13.59
N SER A 59 2.06 1.08 13.52
CA SER A 59 2.54 2.38 13.07
C SER A 59 3.67 2.92 13.96
N VAL A 60 3.51 2.87 15.28
CA VAL A 60 4.54 3.34 16.21
C VAL A 60 5.78 2.48 16.08
N GLU A 61 5.63 1.17 16.09
CA GLU A 61 6.75 0.23 16.02
C GLU A 61 7.57 0.45 14.74
N LEU A 62 6.90 0.50 13.59
CA LEU A 62 7.55 0.75 12.30
C LEU A 62 8.24 2.12 12.27
N LEU A 63 7.55 3.17 12.70
CA LEU A 63 8.07 4.54 12.62
C LEU A 63 9.22 4.79 13.61
N GLU A 64 9.18 4.22 14.81
CA GLU A 64 10.22 4.41 15.83
C GLU A 64 11.48 3.62 15.52
N GLU A 65 11.36 2.35 15.10
CA GLU A 65 12.50 1.52 14.75
C GLU A 65 13.28 2.06 13.54
N THR A 66 12.56 2.63 12.58
CA THR A 66 13.16 3.18 11.36
C THR A 66 13.60 4.64 11.51
N GLY A 67 13.16 5.32 12.58
CA GLY A 67 13.41 6.75 12.80
C GLY A 67 12.50 7.68 12.01
N LEU A 68 11.59 7.17 11.17
CA LEU A 68 10.64 7.96 10.37
C LEU A 68 9.71 8.83 11.21
N TYR A 69 9.48 8.49 12.49
CA TYR A 69 8.69 9.31 13.42
C TYR A 69 9.20 10.76 13.51
N ARG A 70 10.50 10.99 13.28
CA ARG A 70 11.13 12.32 13.32
C ARG A 70 10.67 13.24 12.20
N MET A 71 10.17 12.67 11.10
CA MET A 71 9.69 13.44 9.95
C MET A 71 8.25 13.92 10.13
N ILE A 72 7.48 13.31 11.05
CA ILE A 72 6.05 13.59 11.22
C ILE A 72 5.72 15.06 11.51
N PRO A 73 6.47 15.81 12.33
CA PRO A 73 6.24 17.24 12.53
C PRO A 73 6.30 18.07 11.24
N GLU A 74 6.99 17.57 10.22
CA GLU A 74 7.20 18.26 8.94
C GLU A 74 6.30 17.72 7.82
N VAL A 75 5.50 16.68 8.07
CA VAL A 75 4.57 16.13 7.08
C VAL A 75 3.39 17.08 6.94
N ASP A 76 3.03 17.40 5.69
CA ASP A 76 1.86 18.24 5.38
C ASP A 76 0.61 17.38 5.13
N VAL A 77 0.79 16.17 4.57
CA VAL A 77 -0.29 15.23 4.26
C VAL A 77 0.10 13.80 4.66
N LEU A 78 -0.72 13.14 5.47
CA LEU A 78 -0.56 11.72 5.81
C LEU A 78 -1.80 10.93 5.41
N LEU A 79 -1.63 9.93 4.55
CA LEU A 79 -2.69 9.02 4.15
C LEU A 79 -2.48 7.64 4.77
N LEU A 80 -3.57 6.98 5.18
CA LEU A 80 -3.57 5.60 5.65
C LEU A 80 -4.30 4.72 4.64
N ALA A 81 -3.58 3.84 3.95
CA ALA A 81 -4.17 2.86 3.04
C ALA A 81 -4.28 1.48 3.71
N HIS A 82 -5.41 0.82 3.54
CA HIS A 82 -5.64 -0.54 4.05
C HIS A 82 -6.77 -1.22 3.28
N ASN A 83 -6.75 -2.55 3.19
CA ASN A 83 -7.88 -3.33 2.74
C ASN A 83 -8.63 -3.93 3.94
N PHE A 84 -7.86 -4.49 4.86
CA PHE A 84 -8.39 -5.10 6.08
C PHE A 84 -8.75 -4.04 7.12
N PRO A 85 -9.90 -4.13 7.81
CA PRO A 85 -10.24 -3.16 8.83
C PRO A 85 -9.37 -3.35 10.08
N ASN A 86 -9.07 -2.24 10.74
CA ASN A 86 -8.33 -2.24 12.00
C ASN A 86 -9.13 -2.95 13.12
N SER A 87 -8.46 -3.77 13.92
CA SER A 87 -9.05 -4.44 15.10
C SER A 87 -9.45 -3.46 16.22
N ARG A 88 -8.95 -2.22 16.16
CA ARG A 88 -9.25 -1.12 17.09
C ARG A 88 -9.96 0.04 16.40
N PRO A 89 -11.24 -0.11 16.03
CA PRO A 89 -12.02 0.96 15.39
C PRO A 89 -12.27 2.14 16.33
N ASP A 90 -12.07 1.96 17.64
CA ASP A 90 -12.11 3.00 18.67
C ASP A 90 -10.93 3.99 18.60
N ILE A 91 -9.89 3.67 17.83
CA ILE A 91 -8.69 4.51 17.70
C ILE A 91 -8.56 5.04 16.26
N SER A 92 -8.61 6.37 16.13
CA SER A 92 -8.12 7.05 14.93
C SER A 92 -6.59 7.05 14.94
N VAL A 93 -5.99 6.17 14.11
CA VAL A 93 -4.52 6.01 14.00
C VAL A 93 -3.84 7.32 13.66
N VAL A 94 -4.41 8.08 12.71
CA VAL A 94 -3.83 9.36 12.26
C VAL A 94 -3.85 10.41 13.36
N ASN A 95 -4.94 10.52 14.13
CA ASN A 95 -5.01 11.45 15.28
C ASN A 95 -4.09 11.02 16.41
N TYR A 96 -3.96 9.71 16.63
CA TYR A 96 -3.02 9.15 17.59
C TYR A 96 -1.58 9.53 17.24
N LEU A 97 -1.19 9.42 15.97
CA LEU A 97 0.13 9.82 15.48
C LEU A 97 0.35 11.34 15.53
N MET A 98 -0.66 12.15 15.16
CA MET A 98 -0.59 13.61 15.29
C MET A 98 -0.29 14.02 16.72
N ASN A 99 -1.01 13.47 17.69
CA ASN A 99 -0.80 13.78 19.10
C ASN A 99 0.58 13.30 19.59
N ARG A 100 0.93 12.05 19.29
CA ARG A 100 2.18 11.42 19.75
C ARG A 100 3.43 12.13 19.24
N TYR A 101 3.43 12.53 17.97
CA TYR A 101 4.61 13.06 17.29
C TYR A 101 4.46 14.53 16.89
N GLN A 102 3.50 15.25 17.48
CA GLN A 102 3.28 16.68 17.25
C GLN A 102 3.05 17.04 15.77
N GLY A 103 2.41 16.14 15.02
CA GLY A 103 2.09 16.34 13.61
C GLY A 103 0.96 17.36 13.40
N GLN A 104 1.02 18.12 12.31
CA GLN A 104 0.00 19.09 11.91
C GLN A 104 -0.55 18.82 10.49
N PHE A 105 -0.36 17.60 10.00
CA PHE A 105 -0.76 17.19 8.65
C PHE A 105 -2.28 17.12 8.49
N ILE A 106 -2.75 17.28 7.25
CA ILE A 106 -4.09 16.80 6.88
C ILE A 106 -4.05 15.27 6.71
N SER A 107 -5.14 14.58 7.07
CA SER A 107 -5.19 13.13 6.96
C SER A 107 -6.57 12.58 6.66
N PHE A 108 -6.59 11.48 5.91
CA PHE A 108 -7.76 10.62 5.73
C PHE A 108 -7.28 9.20 5.34
N ALA A 109 -8.19 8.24 5.47
CA ALA A 109 -7.93 6.86 5.08
C ALA A 109 -8.38 6.59 3.63
N VAL A 110 -7.70 5.65 2.97
CA VAL A 110 -8.05 5.10 1.66
C VAL A 110 -8.23 3.60 1.82
N ASN A 111 -9.46 3.12 1.64
CA ASN A 111 -9.82 1.72 1.78
C ASN A 111 -10.94 1.39 0.78
N ASP A 112 -11.49 0.16 0.86
CA ASP A 112 -12.55 -0.34 -0.03
C ASP A 112 -12.15 -0.33 -1.53
N LEU A 113 -10.84 -0.45 -1.81
CA LEU A 113 -10.26 -0.58 -3.16
C LEU A 113 -9.41 -1.85 -3.28
N GLY A 114 -9.71 -2.86 -2.46
CA GLY A 114 -8.92 -4.07 -2.35
C GLY A 114 -7.47 -3.79 -1.96
N PHE A 115 -6.55 -4.64 -2.40
CA PHE A 115 -5.11 -4.46 -2.18
C PHE A 115 -4.50 -3.38 -3.09
N GLY A 116 -5.31 -2.78 -3.98
CA GLY A 116 -4.95 -1.61 -4.79
C GLY A 116 -5.02 -0.26 -4.06
N ALA A 117 -5.59 -0.21 -2.85
CA ALA A 117 -5.76 1.03 -2.08
C ALA A 117 -4.48 1.90 -1.95
N PRO A 118 -3.27 1.34 -1.76
CA PRO A 118 -2.04 2.14 -1.69
C PRO A 118 -1.71 2.90 -2.99
N PHE A 119 -2.08 2.37 -4.16
CA PHE A 119 -1.87 3.07 -5.43
C PHE A 119 -2.76 4.31 -5.52
N ALA A 120 -4.03 4.17 -5.16
CA ALA A 120 -4.95 5.31 -5.08
C ALA A 120 -4.45 6.35 -4.06
N ALA A 121 -3.94 5.91 -2.91
CA ALA A 121 -3.35 6.81 -1.93
C ALA A 121 -2.10 7.53 -2.45
N LEU A 122 -1.19 6.84 -3.16
CA LEU A 122 -0.03 7.47 -3.81
C LEU A 122 -0.46 8.47 -4.89
N HIS A 123 -1.49 8.16 -5.68
CA HIS A 123 -2.05 9.08 -6.67
C HIS A 123 -2.58 10.37 -6.00
N MET A 124 -3.36 10.23 -4.93
CA MET A 124 -3.87 11.36 -4.15
C MET A 124 -2.74 12.17 -3.50
N LEU A 125 -1.75 11.49 -2.92
CA LEU A 125 -0.61 12.13 -2.26
C LEU A 125 0.24 12.91 -3.27
N GLN A 126 0.51 12.33 -4.45
CA GLN A 126 1.19 13.01 -5.55
C GLN A 126 0.43 14.26 -6.00
N HIS A 127 -0.90 14.21 -6.03
CA HIS A 127 -1.75 15.36 -6.37
C HIS A 127 -1.65 16.48 -5.32
N TYR A 128 -1.69 16.14 -4.02
CA TYR A 128 -1.47 17.12 -2.95
C TYR A 128 -0.08 17.75 -3.03
N LEU A 129 0.97 16.94 -3.16
CA LEU A 129 2.35 17.41 -3.22
C LEU A 129 2.66 18.27 -4.45
N ASN A 130 1.83 18.23 -5.49
CA ASN A 130 1.95 19.12 -6.64
C ASN A 130 1.29 20.49 -6.43
N ARG A 131 0.48 20.69 -5.37
CA ARG A 131 -0.16 21.97 -5.03
C ARG A 131 0.76 22.85 -4.20
N GLU A 132 0.54 24.16 -4.24
CA GLU A 132 1.24 25.09 -3.34
C GLU A 132 0.85 24.81 -1.88
N GLY A 133 1.80 24.97 -0.96
CA GLY A 133 1.58 24.75 0.48
C GLY A 133 1.77 23.30 0.95
N TYR A 134 2.06 22.36 0.05
CA TYR A 134 2.37 20.97 0.40
C TYR A 134 3.72 20.58 -0.20
N ALA A 135 4.65 20.14 0.64
CA ALA A 135 5.99 19.76 0.28
C ALA A 135 6.33 18.32 0.67
N LYS A 136 5.81 17.83 1.80
CA LYS A 136 6.18 16.56 2.41
C LYS A 136 4.93 15.72 2.69
N GLY A 137 4.97 14.48 2.23
CA GLY A 137 3.85 13.54 2.32
C GLY A 137 4.28 12.24 2.96
N MET A 138 3.36 11.58 3.66
CA MET A 138 3.59 10.23 4.19
C MET A 138 2.42 9.33 3.82
N LEU A 139 2.72 8.14 3.31
CA LEU A 139 1.75 7.07 3.16
C LEU A 139 2.08 5.98 4.17
N LEU A 140 1.08 5.61 4.98
CA LEU A 140 1.10 4.39 5.77
C LEU A 140 0.20 3.36 5.08
N VAL A 141 0.71 2.16 4.87
CA VAL A 141 -0.05 1.01 4.40
C VAL A 141 -0.09 0.00 5.53
N MET A 142 -1.27 -0.49 5.93
CA MET A 142 -1.38 -1.44 7.02
C MET A 142 -2.48 -2.46 6.74
N ASP A 143 -2.17 -3.74 6.92
CA ASP A 143 -3.16 -4.81 6.90
C ASP A 143 -2.91 -5.73 8.09
N GLN A 144 -3.99 -6.03 8.82
CA GLN A 144 -3.98 -6.98 9.93
C GLN A 144 -4.97 -8.10 9.63
N THR A 145 -4.59 -9.32 9.97
CA THR A 145 -5.26 -10.59 9.61
C THR A 145 -6.07 -11.19 10.77
N SER A 146 -6.20 -10.43 11.86
CA SER A 146 -6.85 -10.82 13.11
C SER A 146 -8.29 -10.31 13.15
N PHE A 147 -9.21 -11.22 12.88
CA PHE A 147 -10.65 -10.94 12.89
C PHE A 147 -11.38 -11.88 13.82
N PRO A 148 -12.44 -11.41 14.50
CA PRO A 148 -13.31 -12.28 15.29
C PRO A 148 -14.29 -13.06 14.40
N TYR A 149 -13.96 -13.31 13.14
CA TYR A 149 -14.74 -14.05 12.17
C TYR A 149 -13.85 -14.44 10.98
N LYS A 150 -14.30 -15.43 10.20
CA LYS A 150 -13.58 -15.88 9.00
C LYS A 150 -13.81 -14.93 7.83
N ILE A 151 -12.77 -14.71 7.05
CA ILE A 151 -12.79 -13.94 5.81
C ILE A 151 -12.19 -14.81 4.70
N ASP A 152 -12.80 -14.81 3.52
CA ASP A 152 -12.47 -15.73 2.42
C ASP A 152 -11.04 -15.53 1.91
N GLU A 153 -10.55 -14.28 1.85
CA GLU A 153 -9.18 -13.94 1.49
C GLU A 153 -8.18 -14.68 2.39
N LEU A 154 -8.41 -14.69 3.71
CA LEU A 154 -7.55 -15.37 4.69
C LEU A 154 -7.72 -16.90 4.70
N ALA A 155 -8.82 -17.41 4.14
CA ALA A 155 -9.01 -18.85 3.99
C ALA A 155 -8.15 -19.43 2.86
N SER A 156 -7.92 -18.63 1.81
CA SER A 156 -7.15 -19.03 0.63
C SER A 156 -5.65 -18.79 0.75
N THR A 157 -5.26 -17.73 1.47
CA THR A 157 -3.87 -17.31 1.66
C THR A 157 -3.68 -16.99 3.14
N ALA A 158 -2.72 -17.65 3.79
CA ALA A 158 -2.28 -17.26 5.13
C ALA A 158 -1.09 -16.30 4.98
N GLY A 159 -1.08 -15.23 5.77
CA GLY A 159 -0.01 -14.23 5.76
C GLY A 159 0.05 -13.49 7.09
N PRO A 160 1.19 -12.86 7.40
CA PRO A 160 1.35 -12.08 8.63
C PRO A 160 0.60 -10.75 8.55
N ASP A 161 0.50 -10.03 9.68
CA ASP A 161 0.11 -8.62 9.62
C ASP A 161 1.27 -7.83 8.98
N THR A 162 0.98 -6.87 8.12
CA THR A 162 2.00 -6.14 7.36
C THR A 162 1.82 -4.64 7.44
N ALA A 163 2.94 -3.90 7.36
CA ALA A 163 2.91 -2.47 7.17
C ALA A 163 3.99 -1.97 6.20
N ALA A 164 3.71 -0.84 5.57
CA ALA A 164 4.68 -0.02 4.87
C ALA A 164 4.54 1.45 5.28
N ALA A 165 5.64 2.19 5.29
CA ALA A 165 5.70 3.63 5.45
C ALA A 165 6.53 4.20 4.30
N ILE A 166 5.96 5.15 3.55
CA ILE A 166 6.62 5.81 2.42
C ILE A 166 6.62 7.30 2.70
N TYR A 167 7.81 7.89 2.80
CA TYR A 167 8.00 9.32 2.99
C TYR A 167 8.39 9.98 1.66
N LEU A 168 7.60 10.97 1.25
CA LEU A 168 7.72 11.66 -0.03
C LEU A 168 8.07 13.14 0.19
N ASP A 169 8.92 13.69 -0.67
CA ASP A 169 9.29 15.11 -0.65
C ASP A 169 9.49 15.65 -2.07
N ARG A 170 8.98 16.85 -2.34
CA ARG A 170 9.17 17.57 -3.62
C ARG A 170 10.40 18.49 -3.66
N MET A 171 10.95 18.86 -2.50
CA MET A 171 11.92 19.97 -2.36
C MET A 171 13.36 19.52 -2.55
N THR A 172 13.69 18.30 -2.10
CA THR A 172 15.09 17.88 -1.91
C THR A 172 15.70 17.17 -3.13
N GLY A 173 14.96 16.98 -4.23
CA GLY A 173 15.47 16.58 -5.56
C GLY A 173 16.23 15.25 -5.71
N SER A 174 16.60 14.55 -4.64
CA SER A 174 17.38 13.31 -4.67
C SER A 174 16.55 12.04 -4.40
N GLY A 175 17.04 10.87 -4.81
CA GLY A 175 16.37 9.58 -4.63
C GLY A 175 15.34 9.24 -5.71
N PRO A 176 14.65 8.10 -5.58
CA PRO A 176 13.71 7.61 -6.58
C PRO A 176 12.54 8.59 -6.79
N ALA A 177 12.29 8.97 -8.03
CA ALA A 177 11.22 9.88 -8.43
C ALA A 177 9.94 9.11 -8.76
N LEU A 178 8.85 9.44 -8.08
CA LEU A 178 7.50 9.02 -8.42
C LEU A 178 7.01 9.81 -9.64
N LEU A 179 6.96 9.15 -10.80
CA LEU A 179 6.62 9.78 -12.07
C LEU A 179 5.11 9.83 -12.32
N GLY A 180 4.36 8.85 -11.83
CA GLY A 180 2.91 8.82 -11.99
C GLY A 180 2.26 7.55 -11.49
N VAL A 181 0.94 7.64 -11.31
CA VAL A 181 0.05 6.52 -10.98
C VAL A 181 -1.11 6.55 -11.97
N ASP A 182 -1.44 5.40 -12.56
CA ASP A 182 -2.61 5.22 -13.42
C ASP A 182 -3.43 4.03 -12.91
N MET A 183 -4.75 4.16 -12.97
CA MET A 183 -5.70 3.17 -12.45
C MET A 183 -6.85 3.05 -13.43
N GLN A 184 -7.16 1.84 -13.87
CA GLN A 184 -8.13 1.61 -14.92
C GLN A 184 -8.94 0.34 -14.67
N TYR A 185 -10.26 0.49 -14.71
CA TYR A 185 -11.18 -0.65 -14.76
C TYR A 185 -11.02 -1.40 -16.09
N ALA A 186 -10.85 -2.71 -16.01
CA ALA A 186 -10.70 -3.60 -17.16
C ALA A 186 -12.07 -4.08 -17.66
N GLU A 187 -12.71 -3.25 -18.47
CA GLU A 187 -14.08 -3.51 -18.96
C GLU A 187 -14.18 -4.79 -19.81
N ASN A 188 -13.20 -5.05 -20.68
CA ASN A 188 -13.27 -6.14 -21.66
C ASN A 188 -12.09 -7.12 -21.59
N SER A 189 -10.91 -6.66 -21.15
CA SER A 189 -9.69 -7.46 -21.17
C SER A 189 -8.69 -6.91 -20.16
N ILE A 190 -8.37 -7.73 -19.13
CA ILE A 190 -7.33 -7.42 -18.14
C ILE A 190 -5.98 -7.18 -18.85
N LYS A 191 -5.63 -8.06 -19.79
CA LYS A 191 -4.35 -8.01 -20.53
C LYS A 191 -4.19 -6.72 -21.34
N ASP A 192 -5.23 -6.32 -22.07
CA ASP A 192 -5.16 -5.12 -22.91
C ASP A 192 -5.22 -3.86 -22.06
N THR A 193 -6.01 -3.88 -20.98
CA THR A 193 -6.08 -2.77 -20.03
C THR A 193 -4.74 -2.55 -19.34
N ALA A 194 -4.04 -3.62 -18.95
CA ALA A 194 -2.70 -3.54 -18.40
C ALA A 194 -1.70 -2.92 -19.40
N GLY A 195 -1.75 -3.34 -20.67
CA GLY A 195 -0.95 -2.71 -21.73
C GLY A 195 -1.23 -1.22 -21.89
N LEU A 196 -2.51 -0.80 -21.81
CA LEU A 196 -2.91 0.61 -21.88
C LEU A 196 -2.40 1.43 -20.68
N VAL A 197 -2.50 0.88 -19.46
CA VAL A 197 -1.99 1.51 -18.24
C VAL A 197 -0.48 1.73 -18.35
N LEU A 198 0.27 0.70 -18.75
CA LEU A 198 1.71 0.80 -18.98
C LEU A 198 2.03 1.86 -20.04
N ASP A 199 1.29 1.88 -21.15
CA ASP A 199 1.51 2.85 -22.23
C ASP A 199 1.31 4.29 -21.81
N ARG A 200 0.30 4.57 -20.99
CA ARG A 200 0.08 5.92 -20.46
C ARG A 200 1.25 6.36 -19.59
N LEU A 201 1.71 5.49 -18.70
CA LEU A 201 2.84 5.77 -17.81
C LEU A 201 4.15 5.95 -18.58
N VAL A 202 4.43 5.07 -19.54
CA VAL A 202 5.63 5.11 -20.39
C VAL A 202 5.65 6.37 -21.26
N ARG A 203 4.52 6.77 -21.84
CA ARG A 203 4.39 8.03 -22.59
C ARG A 203 4.55 9.25 -21.70
N ALA A 204 3.96 9.25 -20.51
CA ALA A 204 4.08 10.35 -19.56
C ALA A 204 5.53 10.52 -19.06
N ALA A 205 6.27 9.42 -18.93
CA ALA A 205 7.67 9.39 -18.51
C ALA A 205 8.69 9.59 -19.65
N ASP A 206 8.23 9.65 -20.92
CA ASP A 206 9.05 9.73 -22.13
C ASP A 206 10.17 8.67 -22.17
N VAL A 207 9.80 7.42 -21.91
CA VAL A 207 10.72 6.27 -21.85
C VAL A 207 10.25 5.18 -22.83
N HIS A 208 11.15 4.27 -23.22
CA HIS A 208 10.79 3.11 -24.02
C HIS A 208 10.55 1.88 -23.10
N ARG A 209 9.59 1.02 -23.44
CA ARG A 209 9.23 -0.17 -22.64
C ARG A 209 10.44 -1.08 -22.32
N SER A 210 11.39 -1.18 -23.24
CA SER A 210 12.63 -1.95 -23.07
C SER A 210 13.61 -1.42 -22.01
N ARG A 211 13.28 -0.31 -21.36
CA ARG A 211 14.01 0.24 -20.21
C ARG A 211 13.21 0.11 -18.90
N ILE A 212 12.05 -0.53 -18.94
CA ILE A 212 11.19 -0.72 -17.79
C ILE A 212 11.48 -2.07 -17.15
N SER A 213 11.88 -2.05 -15.90
CA SER A 213 11.82 -3.20 -15.00
C SER A 213 10.42 -3.31 -14.42
N LEU A 214 9.74 -4.40 -14.73
CA LEU A 214 8.36 -4.63 -14.35
C LEU A 214 8.30 -5.40 -13.02
N LEU A 215 7.62 -4.83 -12.03
CA LEU A 215 7.27 -5.51 -10.78
C LEU A 215 5.75 -5.75 -10.78
N ILE A 216 5.32 -6.97 -11.07
CA ILE A 216 3.94 -7.29 -11.46
C ILE A 216 3.27 -8.28 -10.50
N HIS A 217 1.96 -8.12 -10.29
CA HIS A 217 1.15 -9.10 -9.57
C HIS A 217 1.23 -10.49 -10.23
N PRO A 218 1.40 -11.59 -9.47
CA PRO A 218 1.50 -12.95 -10.02
C PRO A 218 0.34 -13.32 -10.98
N ASP A 219 -0.92 -13.12 -10.58
CA ASP A 219 -2.07 -13.37 -11.46
C ASP A 219 -2.05 -12.52 -12.73
N LEU A 220 -1.62 -11.25 -12.64
CA LEU A 220 -1.55 -10.38 -13.82
C LEU A 220 -0.46 -10.86 -14.78
N LYS A 221 0.67 -11.33 -14.26
CA LYS A 221 1.74 -11.94 -15.05
C LYS A 221 1.23 -13.15 -15.82
N GLU A 222 0.52 -14.06 -15.17
CA GLU A 222 -0.02 -15.25 -15.83
C GLU A 222 -0.95 -14.88 -17.00
N LEU A 223 -1.79 -13.85 -16.80
CA LEU A 223 -2.70 -13.34 -17.81
C LEU A 223 -2.01 -12.61 -18.97
N CYS A 224 -0.77 -12.10 -18.77
CA CYS A 224 -0.09 -11.21 -19.72
C CYS A 224 1.19 -11.79 -20.34
N GLN A 225 1.65 -12.98 -19.93
CA GLN A 225 2.90 -13.60 -20.41
C GLN A 225 3.01 -13.76 -21.94
N ASP A 226 1.87 -13.82 -22.64
CA ASP A 226 1.80 -13.90 -24.09
C ASP A 226 1.74 -12.53 -24.79
N ALA A 227 1.54 -11.45 -24.02
CA ALA A 227 1.41 -10.11 -24.55
C ALA A 227 2.74 -9.58 -25.09
N GLN A 228 2.70 -8.92 -26.25
CA GLN A 228 3.88 -8.29 -26.82
C GLN A 228 4.45 -7.21 -25.90
N TRP A 229 3.59 -6.36 -25.32
CA TRP A 229 4.01 -5.28 -24.43
C TRP A 229 4.75 -5.79 -23.19
N TYR A 230 4.39 -6.98 -22.71
CA TYR A 230 4.98 -7.61 -21.54
C TYR A 230 6.41 -8.06 -21.86
N ARG A 231 6.59 -8.80 -22.97
CA ARG A 231 7.90 -9.29 -23.44
C ARG A 231 8.88 -8.20 -23.86
N GLU A 232 8.41 -6.98 -24.08
CA GLU A 232 9.24 -5.83 -24.43
C GLU A 232 9.90 -5.18 -23.20
N CYS A 233 9.52 -5.55 -21.98
CA CYS A 233 10.12 -5.01 -20.75
C CYS A 233 11.52 -5.60 -20.48
N GLN A 234 12.36 -4.87 -19.75
CA GLN A 234 13.77 -5.24 -19.50
C GLN A 234 13.91 -6.45 -18.58
N SER A 235 13.18 -6.44 -17.48
CA SER A 235 13.16 -7.50 -16.48
C SER A 235 11.79 -7.58 -15.83
N GLU A 236 11.44 -8.73 -15.29
CA GLU A 236 10.11 -9.02 -14.77
C GLU A 236 10.25 -9.73 -13.42
N ASN A 237 9.74 -9.10 -12.36
CA ASN A 237 9.71 -9.64 -11.02
C ASN A 237 8.26 -9.71 -10.54
N CYS A 238 7.97 -10.66 -9.66
CA CYS A 238 6.71 -10.70 -8.92
C CYS A 238 6.97 -10.41 -7.45
N TYR A 239 6.01 -9.77 -6.78
CA TYR A 239 5.96 -9.71 -5.32
C TYR A 239 5.11 -10.85 -4.76
N ASP A 240 5.29 -11.12 -3.46
CA ASP A 240 4.49 -12.09 -2.71
C ASP A 240 3.16 -11.45 -2.25
N PRO A 241 2.00 -11.86 -2.81
CA PRO A 241 0.71 -11.28 -2.46
C PRO A 241 0.26 -11.62 -1.02
N SER A 242 0.90 -12.57 -0.33
CA SER A 242 0.61 -12.87 1.09
C SER A 242 1.00 -11.74 2.05
N HIS A 243 1.69 -10.71 1.55
CA HIS A 243 1.98 -9.47 2.28
C HIS A 243 0.90 -8.39 2.09
N TRP A 244 -0.25 -8.73 1.48
CA TRP A 244 -1.46 -7.89 1.39
C TRP A 244 -1.22 -6.56 0.64
N SER A 245 -1.82 -5.45 1.08
CA SER A 245 -1.64 -4.14 0.46
C SER A 245 -0.18 -3.68 0.49
N ALA A 246 0.62 -4.14 1.46
CA ALA A 246 2.04 -3.78 1.55
C ALA A 246 2.93 -4.59 0.59
N ALA A 247 2.43 -5.68 0.02
CA ALA A 247 3.18 -6.62 -0.81
C ALA A 247 4.09 -5.99 -1.88
N PRO A 248 3.58 -5.13 -2.78
CA PRO A 248 4.41 -4.49 -3.80
C PRO A 248 5.57 -3.68 -3.22
N PHE A 249 5.42 -3.12 -2.02
CA PHE A 249 6.45 -2.29 -1.41
C PHE A 249 7.59 -3.08 -0.77
N PHE A 250 7.36 -4.34 -0.38
CA PHE A 250 8.44 -5.23 0.06
C PHE A 250 9.44 -5.47 -1.07
N SER A 251 8.94 -5.90 -2.23
CA SER A 251 9.79 -6.13 -3.40
C SER A 251 10.36 -4.83 -3.95
N LEU A 252 9.60 -3.72 -3.93
CA LEU A 252 10.11 -2.43 -4.35
C LEU A 252 11.27 -1.96 -3.45
N GLN A 253 11.19 -2.13 -2.13
CA GLN A 253 12.27 -1.73 -1.22
C GLN A 253 13.57 -2.47 -1.56
N GLN A 254 13.47 -3.77 -1.83
CA GLN A 254 14.62 -4.57 -2.26
C GLN A 254 15.18 -4.07 -3.59
N MET A 255 14.33 -3.87 -4.61
CA MET A 255 14.77 -3.38 -5.91
C MET A 255 15.45 -2.01 -5.82
N LEU A 256 14.90 -1.08 -5.05
CA LEU A 256 15.51 0.25 -4.86
C LEU A 256 16.89 0.19 -4.17
N GLY A 257 17.19 -0.87 -3.43
CA GLY A 257 18.52 -1.09 -2.84
C GLY A 257 19.53 -1.75 -3.78
N GLU A 258 19.07 -2.44 -4.83
CA GLU A 258 19.90 -3.20 -5.77
C GLU A 258 20.12 -2.47 -7.12
N THR A 259 19.20 -1.59 -7.48
CA THR A 259 19.14 -0.93 -8.79
C THR A 259 20.09 0.28 -8.93
N ASP A 260 20.70 0.43 -10.10
CA ASP A 260 21.48 1.61 -10.48
C ASP A 260 20.61 2.87 -10.61
N SER A 261 21.19 4.06 -10.43
CA SER A 261 20.46 5.33 -10.63
C SER A 261 20.06 5.51 -12.10
N GLY A 262 18.81 5.91 -12.34
CA GLY A 262 18.27 6.20 -13.68
C GLY A 262 17.53 5.04 -14.36
N GLU A 263 17.31 3.92 -13.68
CA GLU A 263 16.42 2.85 -14.14
C GLU A 263 14.94 3.23 -13.92
N TYR A 264 14.05 2.58 -14.67
CA TYR A 264 12.62 2.80 -14.57
C TYR A 264 11.95 1.53 -14.07
N ILE A 265 11.22 1.64 -12.96
CA ILE A 265 10.45 0.54 -12.39
C ILE A 265 8.97 0.85 -12.60
N CYS A 266 8.25 -0.07 -13.23
CA CYS A 266 6.79 -0.02 -13.30
C CYS A 266 6.22 -1.10 -12.38
N LEU A 267 5.53 -0.67 -11.32
CA LEU A 267 4.78 -1.56 -10.45
C LEU A 267 3.37 -1.73 -11.01
N MET A 268 2.93 -2.96 -11.22
CA MET A 268 1.59 -3.28 -11.71
C MET A 268 0.85 -4.22 -10.77
N HIS A 269 -0.35 -3.83 -10.36
CA HIS A 269 -1.22 -4.61 -9.49
C HIS A 269 -2.57 -4.88 -10.17
N LEU A 270 -3.06 -6.12 -10.03
CA LEU A 270 -4.39 -6.51 -10.44
C LEU A 270 -5.24 -6.69 -9.18
N GLU A 271 -6.26 -5.85 -9.04
CA GLU A 271 -7.34 -6.12 -8.11
C GLU A 271 -8.36 -7.01 -8.84
N LYS A 272 -8.34 -8.31 -8.53
CA LYS A 272 -9.04 -9.33 -9.29
C LYS A 272 -10.54 -9.25 -9.09
N THR A 273 -10.98 -8.94 -7.87
CA THR A 273 -12.40 -8.92 -7.51
C THR A 273 -13.15 -7.85 -8.30
N ASP A 274 -12.53 -6.67 -8.44
CA ASP A 274 -13.14 -5.54 -9.13
C ASP A 274 -12.62 -5.35 -10.56
N SER A 275 -11.76 -6.24 -11.05
CA SER A 275 -11.15 -6.16 -12.38
C SER A 275 -10.43 -4.82 -12.62
N PHE A 276 -9.74 -4.29 -11.61
CA PHE A 276 -8.98 -3.05 -11.72
C PHE A 276 -7.49 -3.32 -11.93
N ILE A 277 -6.87 -2.55 -12.82
CA ILE A 277 -5.42 -2.50 -13.00
C ILE A 277 -4.89 -1.20 -12.40
N HIS A 278 -3.88 -1.33 -11.55
CA HIS A 278 -3.16 -0.22 -10.96
C HIS A 278 -1.71 -0.25 -11.46
N GLY A 279 -1.20 0.90 -11.87
CA GLY A 279 0.16 1.09 -12.34
C GLY A 279 0.85 2.24 -11.60
N LEU A 280 2.11 2.04 -11.24
CA LEU A 280 2.96 3.01 -10.54
C LEU A 280 4.30 3.09 -11.28
N MET A 281 4.70 4.28 -11.73
CA MET A 281 5.97 4.48 -12.42
C MET A 281 6.96 5.23 -11.54
N ILE A 282 8.15 4.65 -11.36
CA ILE A 282 9.24 5.21 -10.56
C ILE A 282 10.51 5.25 -11.42
N ARG A 283 11.33 6.29 -11.25
CA ARG A 283 12.70 6.35 -11.77
C ARG A 283 13.69 6.41 -10.61
N THR A 284 14.66 5.50 -10.56
CA THR A 284 15.69 5.44 -9.50
C THR A 284 16.78 6.50 -9.65
#